data_AF-A0A1A8JW72-F1
#
_entry.id   AF-A0A1A8JW72-F1
#
_cell.length_a   1.000
_cell.length_b   1.000
_cell.length_c   1.000
_cell.angle_alpha   90.00
_cell.angle_beta   90.00
_cell.angle_gamma   90.00
#
_symmetry.space_group_name_H-M   'P 1'
#
loop_
_entity.id
_entity.type
_entity.pdbx_description
1 polymer ?
#
loop_
_entity_poly.entity_id
_entity_poly.type
_entity_poly.pdbx_seq_one_letter_code
_entity_poly.pdbx_strand_id
1 'polypeptide(L)' 'LATAVEVYPMLNKAKLRTELSLIYENHEFRACTGALTLFQFFMENNLQSTFTETVTLLKILVTTPMTT' A
#
# COMPACT_ATOMS: atom_id res chain seq x y z
N LEU A 1 8.52 -7.51 5.73
CA LEU A 1 7.59 -7.82 4.62
C LEU A 1 7.07 -9.26 4.63
N ALA A 2 7.83 -10.26 5.11
CA ALA A 2 7.40 -11.66 5.10
C ALA A 2 6.11 -11.92 5.91
N THR A 3 5.96 -11.27 7.06
CA THR A 3 4.86 -11.54 8.00
C THR A 3 3.50 -10.99 7.55
N ALA A 4 3.43 -9.83 6.89
CA ALA A 4 2.15 -9.23 6.49
C ALA A 4 1.45 -10.03 5.38
N VAL A 5 2.22 -10.56 4.43
CA VAL A 5 1.66 -11.33 3.31
C VAL A 5 1.21 -12.73 3.76
N GLU A 6 1.85 -13.29 4.78
CA GLU A 6 1.42 -14.55 5.39
C GLU A 6 0.12 -14.39 6.20
N VAL A 7 -0.09 -13.23 6.82
CA VAL A 7 -1.31 -12.92 7.59
C VAL A 7 -2.48 -12.56 6.68
N TYR A 8 -2.22 -12.00 5.50
CA TYR A 8 -3.25 -11.60 4.53
C TYR A 8 -3.10 -12.41 3.23
N PRO A 9 -3.66 -13.63 3.15
CA PRO A 9 -3.58 -14.49 1.96
C PRO A 9 -4.28 -13.89 0.73
N MET A 10 -5.12 -12.88 0.95
CA MET A 10 -5.74 -12.09 -0.12
C MET A 10 -4.74 -11.19 -0.87
N LEU A 11 -3.56 -10.92 -0.31
CA LEU A 11 -2.53 -10.10 -0.93
C LEU A 11 -1.61 -10.93 -1.82
N ASN A 12 -1.44 -10.52 -3.07
CA ASN A 12 -0.47 -11.16 -3.95
C ASN A 12 0.95 -10.65 -3.67
N LYS A 13 1.81 -11.51 -3.09
CA LYS A 13 3.20 -11.18 -2.74
C LYS A 13 4.01 -10.59 -3.89
N ALA A 14 3.91 -11.20 -5.07
CA ALA A 14 4.72 -10.82 -6.22
C ALA A 14 4.27 -9.44 -6.74
N LYS A 15 2.96 -9.24 -6.85
CA LYS A 15 2.37 -7.99 -7.30
C LYS A 15 2.63 -6.86 -6.30
N LEU A 16 2.39 -7.10 -5.01
CA LEU A 16 2.67 -6.14 -3.93
C LEU A 16 4.15 -5.72 -3.91
N ARG A 17 5.09 -6.66 -4.11
CA ARG A 17 6.51 -6.32 -4.17
C ARG A 17 6.83 -5.40 -5.35
N THR A 18 6.31 -5.70 -6.53
CA THR A 18 6.51 -4.85 -7.72
C THR A 18 5.90 -3.48 -7.53
N GLU A 19 4.67 -3.42 -7.02
CA GLU A 19 3.96 -2.18 -6.71
C GLU A 19 4.76 -1.32 -5.70
N LEU A 20 5.19 -1.91 -4.59
CA LEU A 20 6.01 -1.21 -3.59
C LEU A 20 7.35 -0.77 -4.18
N SER A 21 8.01 -1.58 -5.00
CA SER A 21 9.25 -1.16 -5.67
C SER A 21 9.04 0.10 -6.52
N LEU A 22 7.96 0.17 -7.32
CA LEU A 22 7.64 1.34 -8.12
C LEU A 22 7.37 2.59 -7.25
N ILE A 23 6.71 2.40 -6.11
CA ILE A 23 6.43 3.47 -5.14
C ILE A 23 7.72 3.99 -4.52
N TYR A 24 8.63 3.10 -4.10
CA TYR A 24 9.91 3.51 -3.51
C TYR A 24 10.89 4.11 -4.54
N GLU A 25 10.76 3.73 -5.82
CA GLU A 25 11.56 4.27 -6.92
C GLU A 25 11.11 5.68 -7.33
N ASN A 26 9.82 5.99 -7.22
CA ASN A 26 9.30 7.30 -7.57
C ASN A 26 9.39 8.31 -6.42
N HIS A 27 10.06 9.44 -6.66
CA HIS A 27 10.24 10.50 -5.67
C HIS A 27 8.92 11.16 -5.24
N GLU A 28 7.90 11.18 -6.11
CA GLU A 28 6.58 11.74 -5.80
C GLU A 28 5.89 11.00 -4.65
N PHE A 29 5.94 9.66 -4.66
CA PHE A 29 5.40 8.86 -3.56
C PHE A 29 6.24 8.99 -2.29
N ARG A 30 7.54 9.26 -2.42
CA ARG A 30 8.44 9.47 -1.28
C ARG A 30 8.12 10.75 -0.51
N ALA A 31 7.45 11.72 -1.14
CA ALA A 31 6.93 12.91 -0.48
C ALA A 31 5.72 12.59 0.43
N CYS A 32 5.02 11.48 0.20
CA CYS A 32 3.90 11.04 1.04
C CYS A 32 4.42 10.47 2.36
N THR A 33 4.42 11.29 3.41
CA THR A 33 4.82 10.89 4.76
C THR A 33 3.65 10.31 5.54
N GLY A 34 3.24 9.08 5.19
CA GLY A 34 2.25 8.32 5.94
C GLY A 34 1.38 7.42 5.09
N ALA A 35 0.87 6.34 5.70
CA ALA A 35 -0.03 5.40 5.04
C ALA A 35 -1.33 6.08 4.55
N LEU A 36 -1.89 7.00 5.37
CA LEU A 36 -3.12 7.71 5.01
C LEU A 36 -2.91 8.65 3.82
N THR A 37 -1.84 9.44 3.81
CA THR A 37 -1.50 10.36 2.71
C THR A 37 -1.24 9.60 1.41
N LEU A 38 -0.52 8.48 1.49
CA LEU A 38 -0.28 7.63 0.32
C LEU A 38 -1.58 7.01 -0.20
N PHE A 39 -2.48 6.59 0.70
CA PHE A 39 -3.81 6.08 0.33
C PHE A 39 -4.67 7.14 -0.35
N GLN A 40 -4.70 8.36 0.18
CA GLN A 40 -5.39 9.50 -0.43
C GLN A 40 -4.83 9.81 -1.81
N PHE A 41 -3.50 9.84 -1.97
CA PHE A 41 -2.84 10.05 -3.25
C PHE A 41 -3.28 9.01 -4.29
N PHE A 42 -3.38 7.73 -3.91
CA PHE A 42 -3.87 6.70 -4.83
C PHE A 42 -5.33 6.89 -5.25
N MET A 43 -6.17 7.37 -4.32
CA MET A 43 -7.57 7.69 -4.60
C MET A 43 -7.69 8.88 -5.55
N GLU A 44 -6.98 9.98 -5.27
CA GLU A 44 -7.02 11.23 -6.05
C GLU A 44 -6.49 11.05 -7.47
N ASN A 45 -5.45 10.23 -7.65
CA ASN A 45 -4.83 9.98 -8.95
C ASN A 45 -5.46 8.80 -9.71
N ASN A 46 -6.56 8.22 -9.21
CA ASN A 46 -7.21 7.02 -9.79
C ASN A 46 -6.24 5.83 -9.99
N LEU A 47 -5.21 5.73 -9.16
CA LEU A 47 -4.18 4.70 -9.20
C LEU A 47 -4.60 3.41 -8.48
N GLN A 48 -5.80 3.39 -7.90
CA GLN A 48 -6.36 2.28 -7.13
C GLN A 48 -6.41 0.97 -7.91
N SER A 49 -6.74 1.05 -9.21
CA SER A 49 -6.80 -0.11 -10.11
C SER A 49 -5.42 -0.62 -10.52
N THR A 50 -4.39 0.23 -10.45
CA THR A 50 -3.00 -0.12 -10.78
C THR A 50 -2.29 -0.72 -9.58
N PHE A 51 -2.47 -0.12 -8.40
CA PHE A 51 -1.82 -0.50 -7.14
C PHE A 51 -2.79 -1.23 -6.20
N THR A 52 -3.48 -2.25 -6.70
CA THR A 52 -4.58 -2.90 -5.97
C THR A 52 -4.10 -3.54 -4.66
N GLU A 53 -2.91 -4.13 -4.65
CA GLU A 53 -2.39 -4.82 -3.46
C GLU A 53 -1.95 -3.82 -2.41
N THR A 54 -1.27 -2.75 -2.84
CA THR A 54 -0.82 -1.69 -1.95
C THR A 54 -1.99 -0.95 -1.34
N VAL A 55 -3.03 -0.67 -2.13
CA VAL A 55 -4.26 -0.02 -1.66
C VAL A 55 -5.00 -0.92 -0.68
N THR A 56 -5.06 -2.22 -0.92
CA THR A 56 -5.65 -3.19 0.01
C THR A 56 -4.88 -3.24 1.32
N LEU A 57 -3.55 -3.31 1.25
CA LEU A 57 -2.68 -3.27 2.42
C LEU A 57 -2.84 -1.96 3.21
N LEU A 58 -2.84 -0.82 2.51
CA LEU A 58 -3.06 0.50 3.12
C LEU A 58 -4.42 0.58 3.79
N LYS A 59 -5.48 0.11 3.12
CA LYS A 59 -6.83 0.07 3.68
C LYS A 59 -6.85 -0.73 4.97
N ILE A 60 -6.27 -1.93 4.98
CA ILE A 60 -6.10 -2.73 6.20
C ILE A 60 -5.38 -1.90 7.26
N LEU A 61 -4.26 -1.26 6.92
CA LEU A 61 -3.45 -0.50 7.87
C LEU A 61 -4.19 0.72 8.45
N VAL A 62 -5.03 1.39 7.66
CA VAL A 62 -5.83 2.56 8.09
C VAL A 62 -7.06 2.14 8.89
N THR A 63 -7.69 1.00 8.56
CA THR A 63 -8.92 0.54 9.22
C THR A 63 -8.68 -0.37 10.41
N THR A 64 -7.49 -0.99 10.50
CA THR A 64 -7.16 -1.83 11.65
C THR A 64 -6.69 -0.90 12.77
N PRO A 65 -7.43 -0.82 13.90
CA PRO A 65 -6.98 -0.02 15.02
C PRO A 65 -5.62 -0.55 15.47
N MET A 66 -4.63 0.33 15.54
CA MET A 66 -3.34 0.02 16.13
C MET A 66 -3.62 -0.26 17.61
N THR A 67 -3.73 -1.54 18.00
CA THR A 67 -3.74 -1.92 19.41
C THR A 67 -2.41 -1.45 19.99
N THR A 68 -2.50 -0.35 20.73
CA THR A 68 -1.39 0.31 21.42
C THR A 68 -0.99 -0.51 22.63
#